data_AF-A0A4P6FTI5-F1
#
_entry.id   AF-A0A4P6FTI5-F1
#
_cell.length_a   1.000
_cell.length_b   1.000
_cell.length_c   1.000
_cell.angle_alpha   90.00
_cell.angle_beta   90.00
_cell.angle_gamma   90.00
#
_symmetry.space_group_name_H-M   'P 1'
#
loop_
_entity.id
_entity.type
_entity.pdbx_description
1 polymer ?
#
loop_
_entity_poly.entity_id
_entity_poly.type
_entity_poly.pdbx_seq_one_letter_code
_entity_poly.pdbx_strand_id
1 'polypeptide(L)'
;MFAAATSCGEYEPPPPHLAFGDLPVSGSLSDARYAGFGGCIEDTTSLRCFRRGVTFEGKGPFNAAVDLGGSAGSKGFAQVTLWHDRDQDAFLAVSESLKKTGWKECFTGNDRKGDQAVYSRQGERVKILMDLSYFGKRRLRIAPASSAEARC
;
A
#
# COMPACT_ATOMS: atom_id res chain seq x y z
N MET A 1 -38.64 2.48 31.96
CA MET A 1 -37.75 1.40 31.44
C MET A 1 -36.90 2.02 30.35
N PHE A 2 -35.59 2.15 30.57
CA PHE A 2 -34.66 2.63 29.55
C PHE A 2 -34.26 1.45 28.67
N ALA A 3 -34.60 1.49 27.38
CA ALA A 3 -34.08 0.56 26.40
C ALA A 3 -32.64 1.00 26.05
N ALA A 4 -31.66 0.23 26.51
CA ALA A 4 -30.29 0.37 26.06
C ALA A 4 -30.19 -0.18 24.63
N ALA A 5 -29.97 0.70 23.66
CA ALA A 5 -29.52 0.29 22.34
C ALA A 5 -28.04 -0.08 22.44
N THR A 6 -27.74 -1.37 22.57
CA THR A 6 -26.41 -1.91 22.25
C THR A 6 -26.17 -1.69 20.76
N SER A 7 -25.34 -0.72 20.40
CA SER A 7 -24.76 -0.72 19.05
C SER A 7 -23.79 -1.91 18.99
N CYS A 8 -24.21 -2.98 18.33
CA CYS A 8 -23.25 -3.91 17.77
C CYS A 8 -22.45 -3.10 16.76
N GLY A 9 -21.18 -2.81 17.06
CA GLY A 9 -20.31 -2.09 16.13
C GLY A 9 -20.40 -2.72 14.75
N GLU A 10 -20.62 -1.91 13.72
CA GLU A 10 -20.79 -2.39 12.34
C GLU A 10 -19.59 -3.27 11.98
N TYR A 11 -19.86 -4.56 11.77
CA TYR A 11 -18.87 -5.48 11.22
C TYR A 11 -18.64 -5.08 9.76
N GLU A 12 -17.53 -4.40 9.52
CA GLU A 12 -17.04 -4.08 8.19
C GLU A 12 -16.19 -5.25 7.70
N PRO A 13 -16.61 -6.00 6.67
CA PRO A 13 -15.81 -7.11 6.16
C PRO A 13 -14.51 -6.58 5.52
N PRO A 14 -13.42 -7.38 5.56
CA PRO A 14 -12.19 -7.02 4.87
C PRO A 14 -12.40 -6.73 3.38
N PRO A 15 -11.59 -5.84 2.78
CA PRO A 15 -11.59 -5.63 1.34
C PRO A 15 -11.41 -6.95 0.57
N PRO A 16 -11.99 -7.08 -0.64
CA PRO A 16 -11.72 -8.21 -1.51
C PRO A 16 -10.23 -8.37 -1.79
N HIS A 17 -9.80 -9.62 -1.97
CA HIS A 17 -8.42 -9.92 -2.33
C HIS A 17 -8.06 -9.31 -3.69
N LEU A 18 -6.98 -8.54 -3.71
CA LEU A 18 -6.34 -8.03 -4.92
C LEU A 18 -4.84 -8.25 -4.79
N ALA A 19 -4.23 -8.83 -5.81
CA ALA A 19 -2.79 -8.96 -5.92
C ALA A 19 -2.29 -8.26 -7.19
N PHE A 20 -1.04 -7.82 -7.13
CA PHE A 20 -0.30 -7.29 -8.27
C PHE A 20 1.12 -7.85 -8.24
N GLY A 21 1.44 -8.68 -9.23
CA GLY A 21 2.59 -9.58 -9.13
C GLY A 21 2.43 -10.52 -7.93
N ASP A 22 3.49 -10.64 -7.15
CA ASP A 22 3.62 -11.44 -5.92
C ASP A 22 3.32 -10.65 -4.63
N LEU A 23 2.75 -9.46 -4.77
CA LEU A 23 2.34 -8.59 -3.67
C LEU A 23 0.83 -8.56 -3.49
N PRO A 24 0.33 -8.77 -2.26
CA PRO A 24 -1.06 -8.53 -1.95
C PRO A 24 -1.28 -7.02 -1.78
N VAL A 25 -2.23 -6.48 -2.53
CA VAL A 25 -2.56 -5.05 -2.56
C VAL A 25 -3.75 -4.75 -1.66
N SER A 26 -4.75 -5.63 -1.62
CA SER A 26 -5.85 -5.57 -0.65
C SER A 26 -6.27 -6.97 -0.22
N GLY A 27 -6.85 -7.08 0.97
CA GLY A 27 -7.32 -8.34 1.50
C GLY A 27 -7.38 -8.39 3.03
N SER A 28 -7.47 -9.61 3.54
CA SER A 28 -7.53 -9.98 4.95
C SER A 28 -6.15 -10.26 5.55
N LEU A 29 -6.06 -10.37 6.88
CA LEU A 29 -4.83 -10.82 7.55
C LEU A 29 -4.33 -12.18 7.05
N SER A 30 -5.23 -13.09 6.69
CA SER A 30 -4.86 -14.37 6.10
C SER A 30 -4.16 -14.21 4.75
N ASP A 31 -4.62 -13.28 3.91
CA ASP A 31 -3.98 -13.01 2.61
C ASP A 31 -2.57 -12.45 2.80
N ALA A 32 -2.39 -11.53 3.76
CA ALA A 32 -1.08 -10.99 4.11
C ALA A 32 -0.11 -12.10 4.58
N ARG A 33 -0.57 -12.96 5.49
CA ARG A 33 0.22 -14.08 6.02
C ARG A 33 0.59 -15.08 4.92
N TYR A 34 -0.36 -15.43 4.05
CA TYR A 34 -0.11 -16.31 2.91
C TYR A 34 0.96 -15.75 1.97
N ALA A 35 0.96 -14.42 1.77
CA ALA A 35 1.97 -13.73 0.98
C ALA A 35 3.30 -13.50 1.73
N GLY A 36 3.50 -14.08 2.90
CA GLY A 36 4.74 -14.01 3.67
C GLY A 36 4.92 -12.75 4.51
N PHE A 37 3.86 -11.96 4.74
CA PHE A 37 3.89 -10.88 5.72
C PHE A 37 3.73 -11.45 7.13
N GLY A 38 4.67 -11.12 8.00
CA GLY A 38 4.73 -11.57 9.39
C GLY A 38 5.32 -10.51 10.31
N GLY A 39 5.73 -10.91 11.52
CA GLY A 39 6.31 -9.99 12.50
C GLY A 39 5.41 -8.79 12.80
N CYS A 40 4.11 -9.04 12.95
CA CYS A 40 3.12 -7.96 13.03
C CYS A 40 3.24 -7.19 14.36
N ILE A 41 3.14 -5.87 14.26
CA ILE A 41 3.13 -4.94 15.39
C ILE A 41 1.73 -4.35 15.48
N GLU A 42 1.07 -4.56 16.61
CA GLU A 42 -0.27 -4.04 16.89
C GLU A 42 -0.16 -2.70 17.63
N ASP A 43 -0.97 -1.72 17.22
CA ASP A 43 -1.32 -0.56 18.02
C ASP A 43 -2.80 -0.61 18.41
N THR A 44 -3.35 0.48 18.97
CA THR A 44 -4.74 0.46 19.46
C THR A 44 -5.80 0.38 18.36
N THR A 45 -5.47 0.67 17.09
CA THR A 45 -6.45 0.76 15.99
C THR A 45 -6.04 0.04 14.71
N SER A 46 -4.81 -0.46 14.64
CA SER A 46 -4.22 -1.09 13.47
C SER A 46 -3.21 -2.18 13.81
N LEU A 47 -2.99 -3.07 12.85
CA LEU A 47 -1.98 -4.09 12.88
C LEU A 47 -1.09 -3.92 11.66
N ARG A 48 0.20 -3.63 11.86
CA ARG A 48 1.17 -3.54 10.76
C ARG A 48 1.96 -4.84 10.65
N CYS A 49 1.88 -5.51 9.50
CA CYS A 49 2.69 -6.71 9.21
C CYS A 49 3.76 -6.40 8.17
N PHE A 50 4.92 -7.06 8.27
CA PHE A 50 6.11 -6.77 7.48
C PHE A 50 6.56 -7.96 6.64
N ARG A 51 7.17 -7.69 5.48
CA ARG A 51 7.91 -8.65 4.67
C ARG A 51 9.20 -8.01 4.18
N ARG A 52 10.32 -8.73 4.24
CA ARG A 52 11.63 -8.25 3.76
C ARG A 52 12.02 -8.98 2.48
N GLY A 53 12.94 -8.41 1.72
CA GLY A 53 13.48 -9.06 0.52
C GLY A 53 12.50 -9.10 -0.65
N VAL A 54 11.57 -8.14 -0.71
CA VAL A 54 10.57 -8.05 -1.78
C VAL A 54 11.21 -7.51 -3.04
N THR A 55 10.88 -8.11 -4.18
CA THR A 55 11.21 -7.59 -5.50
C THR A 55 9.95 -6.96 -6.11
N PHE A 56 10.09 -5.84 -6.80
CA PHE A 56 9.01 -5.18 -7.52
C PHE A 56 9.52 -4.64 -8.85
N GLU A 57 8.85 -4.97 -9.97
CA GLU A 57 9.30 -4.61 -11.32
C GLU A 57 10.76 -5.07 -11.60
N GLY A 58 11.14 -6.23 -11.03
CA GLY A 58 12.50 -6.76 -11.10
C GLY A 58 13.56 -5.93 -10.36
N LYS A 59 13.15 -5.02 -9.46
CA LYS A 59 14.03 -4.20 -8.60
C LYS A 59 13.84 -4.57 -7.13
N GLY A 60 14.86 -4.34 -6.32
CA GLY A 60 14.88 -4.70 -4.91
C GLY A 60 16.29 -5.12 -4.47
N PRO A 61 16.44 -5.67 -3.26
CA PRO A 61 15.38 -6.03 -2.33
C PRO A 61 14.77 -4.82 -1.59
N PHE A 62 13.46 -4.79 -1.45
CA PHE A 62 12.72 -3.82 -0.64
C PHE A 62 12.21 -4.45 0.65
N ASN A 63 11.98 -3.59 1.64
CA ASN A 63 11.07 -3.91 2.74
C ASN A 63 9.65 -3.55 2.32
N ALA A 64 8.69 -4.33 2.81
CA ALA A 64 7.28 -4.13 2.57
C ALA A 64 6.49 -4.18 3.88
N ALA A 65 5.39 -3.44 3.93
CA ALA A 65 4.41 -3.51 5.00
C ALA A 65 2.98 -3.40 4.46
N VAL A 66 2.07 -4.07 5.16
CA VAL A 66 0.63 -3.86 5.04
C VAL A 66 0.10 -3.37 6.37
N ASP A 67 -0.77 -2.38 6.31
CA ASP A 67 -1.44 -1.78 7.46
C ASP A 67 -2.88 -2.27 7.49
N LEU A 68 -3.21 -3.12 8.46
CA LEU A 68 -4.55 -3.66 8.64
C LEU A 68 -5.33 -2.80 9.62
N GLY A 69 -6.54 -2.40 9.26
CA GLY A 69 -7.43 -1.66 10.16
C GLY A 69 -8.15 -2.54 11.17
N GLY A 70 -8.57 -1.94 12.28
CA GLY A 70 -9.31 -2.62 13.35
C GLY A 70 -8.41 -3.46 14.26
N SER A 71 -8.94 -3.79 15.45
CA SER A 71 -8.21 -4.65 16.40
C SER A 71 -7.84 -5.98 15.76
N ALA A 72 -6.59 -6.41 15.95
CA ALA A 72 -6.00 -7.59 15.33
C ALA A 72 -6.10 -7.64 13.79
N GLY A 73 -6.29 -6.49 13.12
CA GLY A 73 -6.39 -6.39 11.67
C GLY A 73 -7.72 -6.90 11.09
N SER A 74 -8.80 -6.88 11.88
CA SER A 74 -10.13 -7.41 11.49
C SER A 74 -10.73 -6.75 10.25
N LYS A 75 -10.37 -5.50 9.94
CA LYS A 75 -10.84 -4.78 8.74
C LYS A 75 -9.96 -5.00 7.51
N GLY A 76 -8.90 -5.80 7.61
CA GLY A 76 -7.99 -6.03 6.47
C GLY A 76 -7.20 -4.79 6.06
N PHE A 77 -6.58 -4.85 4.88
CA PHE A 77 -5.77 -3.78 4.30
C PHE A 77 -6.19 -3.48 2.86
N ALA A 78 -5.86 -2.27 2.40
CA ALA A 78 -6.14 -1.80 1.04
C ALA A 78 -4.93 -1.15 0.35
N GLN A 79 -3.73 -1.40 0.87
CA GLN A 79 -2.48 -0.93 0.29
C GLN A 79 -1.30 -1.78 0.79
N VAL A 80 -0.28 -1.92 -0.05
CA VAL A 80 1.06 -2.33 0.36
C VAL A 80 2.05 -1.19 0.18
N THR A 81 2.91 -0.99 1.17
CA THR A 81 3.96 0.05 1.16
C THR A 81 5.32 -0.62 1.06
N LEU A 82 6.14 -0.18 0.12
CA LEU A 82 7.52 -0.59 -0.09
C LEU A 82 8.47 0.55 0.29
N TRP A 83 9.62 0.23 0.87
CA TRP A 83 10.72 1.15 1.07
C TRP A 83 12.07 0.45 1.03
N HIS A 84 13.13 1.22 0.79
CA HIS A 84 14.50 0.78 1.02
C HIS A 84 15.06 1.50 2.25
N ASP A 85 15.85 0.80 3.08
CA ASP A 85 16.29 1.37 4.36
C ASP A 85 17.35 2.47 4.22
N ARG A 86 18.14 2.43 3.14
CA ARG A 86 19.35 3.25 2.98
C ARG A 86 19.47 3.96 1.64
N ASP A 87 18.63 3.64 0.68
CA ASP A 87 18.76 4.12 -0.71
C ASP A 87 17.44 4.76 -1.11
N GLN A 88 17.45 6.08 -1.18
CA GLN A 88 16.26 6.87 -1.55
C GLN A 88 15.99 6.76 -3.05
N ASP A 89 16.98 6.39 -3.85
CA ASP A 89 16.91 6.37 -5.30
C ASP A 89 16.60 4.97 -5.86
N ALA A 90 16.50 3.96 -5.00
CA ALA A 90 16.13 2.60 -5.38
C ALA A 90 14.81 2.50 -6.17
N PHE A 91 13.91 3.48 -6.00
CA PHE A 91 12.65 3.55 -6.75
C PHE A 91 12.73 4.30 -8.09
N LEU A 92 13.82 5.01 -8.40
CA LEU A 92 14.00 5.64 -9.72
C LEU A 92 14.05 4.57 -10.82
N ALA A 93 14.74 3.46 -10.57
CA ALA A 93 14.77 2.32 -11.49
C ALA A 93 13.40 1.65 -11.68
N VAL A 94 12.52 1.73 -10.66
CA VAL A 94 11.13 1.29 -10.76
C VAL A 94 10.32 2.24 -11.63
N SER A 95 10.46 3.56 -11.42
CA SER A 95 9.82 4.59 -12.26
C SER A 95 10.14 4.40 -13.74
N GLU A 96 11.41 4.15 -14.07
CA GLU A 96 11.82 3.87 -15.44
C GLU A 96 11.17 2.60 -16.01
N SER A 97 11.09 1.53 -15.22
CA SER A 97 10.43 0.27 -15.64
C SER A 97 8.95 0.50 -15.94
N LEU A 98 8.25 1.21 -15.06
CA LEU A 98 6.83 1.53 -15.25
C LEU A 98 6.62 2.36 -16.52
N LYS A 99 7.42 3.39 -16.75
CA LYS A 99 7.34 4.21 -17.97
C LYS A 99 7.59 3.37 -19.23
N LYS A 100 8.61 2.51 -19.22
CA LYS A 100 8.92 1.59 -20.34
C LYS A 100 7.80 0.58 -20.61
N THR A 101 7.02 0.21 -19.60
CA THR A 101 5.91 -0.76 -19.71
C THR A 101 4.53 -0.11 -19.86
N GLY A 102 4.51 1.17 -20.27
CA GLY A 102 3.30 1.87 -20.69
C GLY A 102 2.46 2.47 -19.55
N TRP A 103 3.02 2.57 -18.34
CA TRP A 103 2.37 3.32 -17.27
C TRP A 103 2.47 4.82 -17.52
N LYS A 104 1.35 5.53 -17.35
CA LYS A 104 1.26 6.98 -17.39
C LYS A 104 1.59 7.54 -16.02
N GLU A 105 2.42 8.57 -15.97
CA GLU A 105 2.80 9.28 -14.75
C GLU A 105 2.08 10.63 -14.69
N CYS A 106 1.58 10.99 -13.51
CA CYS A 106 1.24 12.37 -13.18
C CYS A 106 1.77 12.73 -11.79
N PHE A 107 1.82 14.03 -11.51
CA PHE A 107 2.26 14.55 -10.22
C PHE A 107 1.09 15.15 -9.47
N THR A 108 1.00 14.85 -8.17
CA THR A 108 -0.07 15.36 -7.29
C THR A 108 0.28 16.70 -6.63
N GLY A 109 1.52 17.15 -6.84
CA GLY A 109 2.12 18.30 -6.17
C GLY A 109 1.83 19.66 -6.81
N ASN A 110 1.96 20.70 -5.98
CA ASN A 110 1.97 22.11 -6.34
C ASN A 110 3.13 22.85 -5.64
N ASP A 111 4.26 22.16 -5.45
CA ASP A 111 5.48 22.63 -4.76
C ASP A 111 5.34 22.84 -3.23
N ARG A 112 4.29 22.29 -2.59
CA ARG A 112 4.06 22.42 -1.14
C ARG A 112 3.79 21.08 -0.46
N LYS A 113 4.88 20.38 -0.13
CA LYS A 113 4.96 19.19 0.76
C LYS A 113 4.03 18.01 0.39
N GLY A 114 4.65 16.85 0.14
CA GLY A 114 3.91 15.59 -0.04
C GLY A 114 3.60 15.24 -1.48
N ASP A 115 4.32 15.86 -2.43
CA ASP A 115 4.22 15.56 -3.85
C ASP A 115 4.46 14.08 -4.11
N GLN A 116 3.63 13.50 -4.98
CA GLN A 116 3.73 12.10 -5.37
C GLN A 116 3.72 11.99 -6.88
N ALA A 117 4.53 11.07 -7.40
CA ALA A 117 4.32 10.54 -8.74
C ALA A 117 3.27 9.44 -8.63
N VAL A 118 2.18 9.58 -9.37
CA VAL A 118 1.12 8.57 -9.49
C VAL A 118 1.26 7.93 -10.86
N TYR A 119 1.41 6.61 -10.86
CA TYR A 119 1.45 5.79 -12.06
C TYR A 119 0.13 5.03 -12.22
N SER A 120 -0.49 5.18 -13.39
CA SER A 120 -1.69 4.45 -13.77
C SER A 120 -1.55 3.85 -15.17
N ARG A 121 -2.22 2.74 -15.43
CA ARG A 121 -2.26 2.11 -16.74
C ARG A 121 -3.68 1.66 -17.05
N GLN A 122 -4.15 1.93 -18.27
CA GLN A 122 -5.51 1.57 -18.66
C GLN A 122 -5.69 0.04 -18.59
N GLY A 123 -6.78 -0.40 -17.96
CA GLY A 123 -7.07 -1.81 -17.73
C GLY A 123 -6.42 -2.40 -16.47
N GLU A 124 -5.52 -1.69 -15.80
CA GLU A 124 -4.96 -2.14 -14.53
C GLU A 124 -5.91 -1.90 -13.36
N ARG A 125 -5.91 -2.87 -12.43
CA ARG A 125 -6.73 -2.80 -11.21
C ARG A 125 -6.02 -2.07 -10.06
N VAL A 126 -4.78 -1.64 -10.28
CA VAL A 126 -3.96 -0.96 -9.28
C VAL A 126 -3.43 0.36 -9.81
N LYS A 127 -3.05 1.22 -8.89
CA LYS A 127 -2.21 2.39 -9.13
C LYS A 127 -1.00 2.34 -8.20
N ILE A 128 0.08 2.97 -8.63
CA ILE A 128 1.34 3.02 -7.89
C ILE A 128 1.60 4.48 -7.53
N LEU A 129 1.90 4.75 -6.27
CA LEU A 129 2.20 6.09 -5.76
C LEU A 129 3.62 6.11 -5.22
N MET A 130 4.45 7.03 -5.68
CA MET A 130 5.83 7.19 -5.21
C MET A 130 5.97 8.56 -4.56
N ASP A 131 6.41 8.58 -3.30
CA ASP A 131 6.68 9.83 -2.58
C ASP A 131 7.86 10.57 -3.24
N LEU A 132 7.70 11.85 -3.57
CA LEU A 132 8.75 12.68 -4.19
C LEU A 132 9.52 13.54 -3.20
N SER A 133 9.10 13.54 -1.93
CA SER A 133 9.72 14.36 -0.88
C SER A 133 11.22 14.10 -0.76
N TYR A 134 12.01 15.18 -0.82
CA TYR A 134 13.46 15.18 -0.58
C TYR A 134 13.81 14.97 0.91
N PHE A 135 12.90 15.34 1.82
CA PHE A 135 13.18 15.41 3.26
C PHE A 135 12.83 14.13 4.04
N GLY A 136 12.31 13.10 3.38
CA GLY A 136 11.85 11.87 4.03
C GLY A 136 12.25 10.61 3.27
N LYS A 137 11.99 9.45 3.88
CA LYS A 137 12.15 8.17 3.18
C LYS A 137 11.16 8.09 2.02
N ARG A 138 11.65 7.99 0.79
CA ARG A 138 10.89 7.69 -0.41
C ARG A 138 10.27 6.31 -0.25
N ARG A 139 8.94 6.27 -0.35
CA ARG A 139 8.15 5.04 -0.29
C ARG A 139 7.41 4.89 -1.61
N LEU A 140 7.19 3.63 -1.98
CA LEU A 140 6.31 3.26 -3.07
C LEU A 140 5.10 2.57 -2.47
N ARG A 141 3.90 3.01 -2.84
CA ARG A 141 2.63 2.45 -2.39
C ARG A 141 1.90 1.87 -3.57
N ILE A 142 1.35 0.67 -3.41
CA ILE A 142 0.51 0.03 -4.41
C ILE A 142 -0.87 -0.09 -3.80
N ALA A 143 -1.87 0.47 -4.47
CA ALA A 143 -3.24 0.53 -3.99
C ALA A 143 -4.21 0.15 -5.12
N PRO A 144 -5.45 -0.29 -4.79
CA PRO A 144 -6.49 -0.47 -5.79
C PRO A 144 -6.70 0.83 -6.59
N ALA A 145 -6.95 0.70 -7.90
CA ALA A 145 -7.19 1.86 -8.78
C ALA A 145 -8.39 2.70 -8.30
N SER A 146 -9.38 2.06 -7.67
CA SER A 146 -10.58 2.69 -7.10
C SER A 146 -10.37 3.35 -5.73
N SER A 147 -9.19 3.21 -5.11
CA SER A 147 -8.94 3.77 -3.78
C SER A 147 -8.96 5.31 -3.78
N ALA A 148 -9.33 5.89 -2.64
CA ALA A 148 -9.40 7.35 -2.43
C ALA A 148 -8.02 8.05 -2.44
N GLU A 149 -6.93 7.28 -2.51
CA GLU A 149 -5.58 7.80 -2.75
C GLU A 149 -5.51 8.68 -3.99
N ALA A 150 -4.45 9.47 -4.11
CA ALA A 150 -4.31 10.40 -5.21
C ALA A 150 -4.45 9.73 -6.59
N ARG A 151 -4.99 10.46 -7.56
CA ARG A 151 -5.31 9.97 -8.90
C ARG A 151 -4.91 10.98 -9.97
N CYS A 152 -4.56 10.41 -11.12
CA CYS A 152 -4.77 11.00 -12.43
C CYS A 152 -6.08 10.38 -12.95
#